data_AF-A0A662H6G0-F1
#
_entry.id   AF-A0A662H6G0-F1
#
_cell.length_a   1.000
_cell.length_b   1.000
_cell.length_c   1.000
_cell.angle_alpha   90.00
_cell.angle_beta   90.00
_cell.angle_gamma   90.00
#
_symmetry.space_group_name_H-M   'P 1'
#
loop_
_entity.id
_entity.type
_entity.pdbx_description
1 polymer ?
#
loop_
_entity_poly.entity_id
_entity_poly.type
_entity_poly.pdbx_seq_one_letter_code
_entity_poly.pdbx_strand_id
1 'polypeptide(L)'
;MEAELEARLKEKLTARVYTKALADLISKVLNIPKDRLALIYEPRLTRGVAPDLVLVHDNIWVAVEFKLKPSPNHILFMKRIRCALEDTVKPRKIILVLAYTRWRPDARLLEMAKRIEALYIVSLEGGKCRVIFGNP
;
A
#
# COMPACT_ATOMS: atom_id res chain seq x y z
N MET A 1 -14.65 -19.97 2.64
CA MET A 1 -14.60 -19.68 1.18
C MET A 1 -15.42 -18.44 0.84
N GLU A 2 -16.72 -18.37 1.17
CA GLU A 2 -17.56 -17.18 0.91
C GLU A 2 -17.14 -15.92 1.70
N ALA A 3 -16.86 -16.04 3.00
CA ALA A 3 -16.42 -14.91 3.82
C ALA A 3 -15.08 -14.30 3.35
N GLU A 4 -14.19 -15.12 2.79
CA GLU A 4 -12.91 -14.68 2.24
C GLU A 4 -13.10 -13.97 0.90
N LEU A 5 -14.02 -14.47 0.06
CA LEU A 5 -14.40 -13.81 -1.19
C LEU A 5 -15.07 -12.45 -0.92
N GLU A 6 -15.97 -12.37 0.05
CA GLU A 6 -16.64 -11.14 0.45
C GLU A 6 -15.65 -10.11 1.03
N ALA A 7 -14.68 -10.57 1.83
CA ALA A 7 -13.59 -9.73 2.32
C ALA A 7 -12.76 -9.15 1.17
N ARG A 8 -12.36 -9.99 0.20
CA ARG A 8 -11.61 -9.55 -1.00
C ARG A 8 -12.42 -8.57 -1.86
N LEU A 9 -13.72 -8.79 -2.02
CA LEU A 9 -14.61 -7.85 -2.74
C LEU A 9 -14.70 -6.50 -2.01
N LYS A 10 -14.83 -6.51 -0.69
CA LYS A 10 -14.81 -5.28 0.13
C LYS A 10 -13.48 -4.55 0.02
N GLU A 11 -12.36 -5.27 -0.01
CA GLU A 11 -11.03 -4.69 -0.21
C GLU A 11 -10.88 -4.05 -1.59
N LYS A 12 -11.36 -4.69 -2.66
CA LYS A 12 -11.36 -4.12 -4.02
C LYS A 12 -12.24 -2.87 -4.15
N LEU A 13 -13.44 -2.90 -3.56
CA LEU A 13 -14.32 -1.72 -3.53
C LEU A 13 -13.69 -0.58 -2.71
N THR A 14 -13.05 -0.91 -1.59
CA THR A 14 -12.27 0.03 -0.79
C THR A 14 -11.15 0.66 -1.63
N ALA A 15 -10.37 -0.16 -2.34
CA ALA A 15 -9.30 0.35 -3.20
C ALA A 15 -9.83 1.40 -4.17
N ARG A 16 -10.94 1.12 -4.88
CA ARG A 16 -11.56 2.08 -5.81
C ARG A 16 -12.05 3.36 -5.14
N VAL A 17 -12.73 3.25 -3.99
CA VAL A 17 -13.28 4.40 -3.26
C VAL A 17 -12.16 5.30 -2.72
N TYR A 18 -11.09 4.71 -2.21
CA TYR A 18 -10.01 5.43 -1.55
C TYR A 18 -8.83 5.76 -2.47
N THR A 19 -8.80 5.28 -3.72
CA THR A 19 -7.69 5.56 -4.66
C THR A 19 -7.45 7.06 -4.81
N LYS A 20 -8.51 7.87 -4.95
CA LYS A 20 -8.36 9.34 -5.05
C LYS A 20 -7.77 9.94 -3.78
N ALA A 21 -8.31 9.57 -2.61
CA ALA A 21 -7.82 10.07 -1.32
C ALA A 21 -6.37 9.62 -1.04
N LEU A 22 -5.98 8.44 -1.53
CA LEU A 22 -4.63 7.92 -1.40
C LEU A 22 -3.66 8.61 -2.37
N ALA A 23 -4.04 8.80 -3.63
CA ALA A 23 -3.27 9.57 -4.58
C ALA A 23 -3.04 11.01 -4.08
N ASP A 24 -4.05 11.61 -3.43
CA ASP A 24 -3.94 12.91 -2.78
C ASP A 24 -2.92 12.91 -1.63
N LEU A 25 -2.93 11.87 -0.79
CA LEU A 25 -1.97 11.73 0.30
C LEU A 25 -0.55 11.52 -0.23
N ILE A 26 -0.38 10.59 -1.18
CA ILE A 26 0.90 10.26 -1.79
C ILE A 26 1.48 11.49 -2.51
N SER A 27 0.64 12.21 -3.26
CA SER A 27 0.98 13.46 -3.93
C SER A 27 1.53 14.49 -2.93
N LYS A 28 0.89 14.64 -1.77
CA LYS A 28 1.36 15.54 -0.70
C LYS A 28 2.66 15.06 -0.05
N VAL A 29 2.76 13.78 0.28
CA VAL A 29 3.93 13.20 0.98
C VAL A 29 5.17 13.20 0.07
N LEU A 30 4.99 12.97 -1.23
CA LEU A 30 6.08 12.85 -2.20
C LEU A 30 6.28 14.11 -3.04
N ASN A 31 5.44 15.13 -2.87
CA ASN A 31 5.42 16.34 -3.68
C ASN A 31 5.29 16.04 -5.19
N ILE A 32 4.40 15.11 -5.55
CA ILE A 32 4.18 14.66 -6.94
C ILE A 32 2.81 15.17 -7.44
N PRO A 33 2.70 15.88 -8.57
CA PRO A 33 1.41 16.26 -9.14
C PRO A 33 0.54 15.04 -9.48
N LYS A 34 -0.75 15.09 -9.11
CA LYS A 34 -1.67 13.94 -9.25
C LYS A 34 -1.87 13.49 -10.69
N ASP A 35 -1.86 14.43 -11.62
CA ASP A 35 -1.98 14.24 -13.07
C ASP A 35 -0.79 13.49 -13.68
N ARG A 36 0.32 13.37 -12.94
CA ARG A 36 1.54 12.67 -13.36
C ARG A 36 1.70 11.29 -12.73
N LEU A 37 0.72 10.83 -11.95
CA LEU A 37 0.70 9.50 -11.34
C LEU A 37 0.00 8.50 -12.27
N ALA A 38 0.73 7.52 -12.77
CA ALA A 38 0.13 6.36 -13.41
C ALA A 38 -0.38 5.38 -12.34
N LEU A 39 -1.62 4.91 -12.50
CA LEU A 39 -2.27 3.96 -11.58
C LEU A 39 -2.35 2.58 -12.23
N ILE A 40 -1.79 1.57 -11.58
CA ILE A 40 -1.78 0.18 -12.06
C ILE A 40 -2.42 -0.71 -10.99
N TYR A 41 -3.56 -1.31 -11.29
CA TYR A 41 -4.28 -2.19 -10.37
C TYR A 41 -3.82 -3.63 -10.51
N GLU A 42 -3.61 -4.30 -9.37
CA GLU A 42 -3.22 -5.71 -9.29
C GLU A 42 -2.08 -6.12 -10.27
N PRO A 43 -0.98 -5.34 -10.41
CA PRO A 43 0.08 -5.71 -11.34
C PRO A 43 0.74 -7.02 -10.91
N ARG A 44 0.87 -7.95 -11.84
CA ARG A 44 1.57 -9.21 -11.59
C ARG A 44 3.07 -8.97 -11.66
N LEU A 45 3.74 -9.14 -10.52
CA LEU A 45 5.19 -9.11 -10.41
C LEU A 45 5.75 -10.55 -10.41
N THR A 46 7.07 -10.67 -10.40
CA THR A 46 7.75 -11.96 -10.26
C THR A 46 7.34 -12.68 -8.97
N ARG A 47 7.53 -14.01 -8.94
CA ARG A 47 7.25 -14.88 -7.77
C ARG A 47 5.79 -14.85 -7.30
N GLY A 48 4.86 -14.53 -8.20
CA GLY A 48 3.42 -14.52 -7.93
C GLY A 48 2.98 -13.41 -6.98
N VAL A 49 3.79 -12.36 -6.80
CA VAL A 49 3.43 -11.22 -5.97
C VAL A 49 2.58 -10.26 -6.79
N ALA A 50 1.42 -9.88 -6.26
CA ALA A 50 0.51 -8.92 -6.90
C ALA A 50 0.03 -7.94 -5.83
N PRO A 51 0.62 -6.74 -5.73
CA PRO A 51 0.09 -5.70 -4.85
C PRO A 51 -1.28 -5.22 -5.35
N ASP A 52 -2.16 -4.77 -4.46
CA ASP A 52 -3.51 -4.32 -4.83
C ASP A 52 -3.49 -3.13 -5.80
N LEU A 53 -2.58 -2.17 -5.58
CA LEU A 53 -2.41 -0.98 -6.40
C LEU A 53 -0.94 -0.54 -6.42
N VAL A 54 -0.49 -0.05 -7.57
CA VAL A 54 0.80 0.63 -7.71
C VAL A 54 0.58 1.99 -8.35
N LEU A 55 1.20 3.03 -7.76
CA LEU A 55 1.30 4.35 -8.34
C LEU A 55 2.74 4.57 -8.84
N VAL A 56 2.89 5.04 -10.08
CA VAL A 56 4.20 5.22 -10.72
C VAL A 56 4.39 6.66 -11.19
N HIS A 57 5.55 7.24 -10.89
CA HIS A 57 5.99 8.54 -11.41
C HIS A 57 7.51 8.65 -11.41
N ASP A 58 8.14 9.03 -12.53
CA ASP A 58 9.59 9.26 -12.65
C ASP A 58 10.45 8.16 -12.00
N ASN A 59 10.09 6.91 -12.30
CA ASN A 59 10.68 5.69 -11.76
C ASN A 59 10.64 5.55 -10.22
N ILE A 60 9.73 6.28 -9.58
CA ILE A 60 9.31 6.10 -8.19
C ILE A 60 8.07 5.22 -8.22
N TRP A 61 8.11 4.13 -7.46
CA TRP A 61 7.04 3.14 -7.40
C TRP A 61 6.46 3.11 -5.99
N VAL A 62 5.17 3.41 -5.88
CA VAL A 62 4.43 3.38 -4.62
C VAL A 62 3.49 2.18 -4.66
N ALA A 63 3.84 1.11 -3.96
CA ALA A 63 3.01 -0.09 -3.88
C ALA A 63 2.13 -0.06 -2.64
N VAL A 64 0.85 -0.36 -2.86
CA VAL A 64 -0.22 -0.18 -1.88
C VAL A 64 -0.93 -1.50 -1.66
N GLU A 65 -1.10 -1.87 -0.40
CA GLU A 65 -1.95 -2.96 0.06
C GLU A 65 -3.13 -2.41 0.86
N PHE A 66 -4.34 -2.85 0.53
CA PHE A 66 -5.55 -2.54 1.28
C PHE A 66 -5.91 -3.74 2.15
N LYS A 67 -6.13 -3.50 3.44
CA LYS A 67 -6.53 -4.54 4.39
C LYS A 67 -7.60 -4.04 5.35
N LEU A 68 -8.59 -4.87 5.64
CA LEU A 68 -9.56 -4.53 6.69
C LEU A 68 -8.89 -4.42 8.07
N LYS A 69 -7.96 -5.35 8.34
CA LYS A 69 -7.15 -5.42 9.57
C LYS A 69 -5.68 -5.68 9.21
N PRO A 70 -4.76 -4.74 9.50
CA PRO A 70 -3.34 -4.96 9.27
C PRO A 70 -2.83 -6.01 10.27
N SER A 71 -1.87 -6.83 9.83
CA SER A 71 -1.29 -7.92 10.63
C SER A 71 0.21 -8.06 10.36
N PRO A 72 0.98 -8.73 11.23
CA PRO A 72 2.39 -9.05 10.96
C PRO A 72 2.64 -9.76 9.62
N ASN A 73 1.73 -10.61 9.16
CA ASN A 73 1.86 -11.28 7.88
C ASN A 73 1.80 -10.30 6.70
N HIS A 74 1.04 -9.22 6.83
CA HIS A 74 1.00 -8.16 5.83
C HIS A 74 2.33 -7.42 5.75
N ILE A 75 3.00 -7.18 6.89
CA ILE A 75 4.34 -6.59 6.92
C ILE A 75 5.36 -7.47 6.18
N LEU A 76 5.28 -8.79 6.35
CA LEU A 76 6.09 -9.74 5.58
C LEU A 76 5.76 -9.71 4.08
N PHE A 77 4.48 -9.57 3.73
CA PHE A 77 4.06 -9.41 2.33
C PHE A 77 4.58 -8.11 1.72
N MET A 78 4.58 -6.99 2.45
CA MET A 78 5.17 -5.73 1.99
C MET A 78 6.67 -5.89 1.66
N LYS A 79 7.42 -6.67 2.44
CA LYS A 79 8.82 -7.00 2.10
C LYS A 79 8.93 -7.78 0.78
N ARG A 80 8.04 -8.75 0.56
CA ARG A 80 7.99 -9.52 -0.69
C ARG A 80 7.67 -8.63 -1.89
N ILE A 81 6.77 -7.66 -1.74
CA ILE A 81 6.47 -6.68 -2.79
C ILE A 81 7.72 -5.88 -3.15
N ARG A 82 8.46 -5.36 -2.16
CA ARG A 82 9.71 -4.64 -2.41
C ARG A 82 10.69 -5.49 -3.21
N CYS A 83 11.00 -6.69 -2.75
CA CYS A 83 11.91 -7.59 -3.47
C CYS A 83 11.42 -7.89 -4.90
N ALA A 84 10.11 -8.10 -5.09
CA ALA A 84 9.55 -8.35 -6.41
C ALA A 84 9.67 -7.13 -7.34
N LEU A 85 9.50 -5.91 -6.82
CA LEU A 85 9.71 -4.68 -7.59
C LEU A 85 11.19 -4.48 -7.94
N GLU A 86 12.10 -4.70 -6.99
CA GLU A 86 13.55 -4.65 -7.19
C GLU A 86 13.99 -5.63 -8.29
N ASP A 87 13.46 -6.86 -8.27
CA ASP A 87 13.77 -7.88 -9.26
C ASP A 87 13.15 -7.59 -10.65
N THR A 88 11.90 -7.13 -10.68
CA THR A 88 11.10 -7.04 -11.93
C THR A 88 11.33 -5.74 -12.70
N VAL A 89 11.35 -4.60 -12.00
CA VAL A 89 11.34 -3.27 -12.65
C VAL A 89 12.50 -2.38 -12.25
N LYS A 90 13.25 -2.72 -11.19
CA LYS A 90 14.45 -1.99 -10.72
C LYS A 90 14.21 -0.48 -10.57
N PRO A 91 13.23 -0.08 -9.74
CA PRO A 91 12.85 1.30 -9.63
C PRO A 91 13.90 2.12 -8.88
N ARG A 92 13.96 3.43 -9.15
CA ARG A 92 14.86 4.36 -8.44
C ARG A 92 14.51 4.47 -6.95
N LYS A 93 13.20 4.42 -6.64
CA LYS A 93 12.69 4.48 -5.27
C LYS A 93 11.44 3.63 -5.12
N ILE A 94 11.34 2.91 -4.01
CA ILE A 94 10.16 2.12 -3.64
C ILE A 94 9.59 2.67 -2.35
N ILE A 95 8.31 2.98 -2.37
CA ILE A 95 7.54 3.36 -1.20
C ILE A 95 6.43 2.34 -1.03
N LEU A 96 6.29 1.86 0.20
CA LEU A 96 5.32 0.85 0.56
C LEU A 96 4.23 1.51 1.39
N VAL A 97 2.97 1.20 1.08
CA VAL A 97 1.82 1.72 1.80
C VAL A 97 0.93 0.56 2.22
N LEU A 98 0.76 0.39 3.53
CA LEU A 98 -0.24 -0.51 4.08
C LEU A 98 -1.44 0.31 4.56
N ALA A 99 -2.52 0.29 3.79
CA ALA A 99 -3.73 1.04 4.06
C ALA A 99 -4.80 0.17 4.73
N TYR A 100 -5.49 0.69 5.74
CA TYR A 100 -6.53 -0.04 6.47
C TYR A 100 -7.78 0.77 6.79
N THR A 101 -8.93 0.11 6.93
CA THR A 101 -10.24 0.77 7.08
C THR A 101 -10.97 0.54 8.40
N ARG A 102 -10.58 -0.45 9.22
CA ARG A 102 -11.34 -0.80 10.45
C ARG A 102 -10.50 -0.93 11.70
N TRP A 103 -9.43 -1.72 11.65
CA TRP A 103 -8.70 -2.09 12.86
C TRP A 103 -7.35 -1.40 12.90
N ARG A 104 -7.15 -0.55 13.91
CA ARG A 104 -5.86 0.10 14.14
C ARG A 104 -4.76 -0.96 14.35
N PRO A 105 -3.56 -0.77 13.78
CA PRO A 105 -2.42 -1.66 14.00
C PRO A 105 -2.04 -1.72 15.48
N ASP A 106 -1.67 -2.92 15.94
CA ASP A 106 -1.13 -3.12 17.28
C ASP A 106 0.36 -2.70 17.38
N ALA A 107 0.87 -2.62 18.61
CA ALA A 107 2.25 -2.21 18.85
C ALA A 107 3.27 -3.14 18.18
N ARG A 108 3.00 -4.45 18.13
CA ARG A 108 3.88 -5.44 17.50
C ARG A 108 4.04 -5.18 16.01
N LEU A 109 2.94 -4.86 15.32
CA LEU A 109 2.95 -4.51 13.91
C LEU A 109 3.77 -3.25 13.67
N LEU A 110 3.58 -2.21 14.50
CA LEU A 110 4.35 -0.97 14.39
C LEU A 110 5.85 -1.20 14.62
N GLU A 111 6.23 -2.04 15.60
CA GLU A 111 7.63 -2.43 15.83
C GLU A 111 8.24 -3.17 14.63
N MET A 112 7.48 -4.04 13.98
CA MET A 112 7.95 -4.71 12.76
C MET A 112 8.05 -3.73 11.58
N ALA A 113 7.13 -2.77 11.48
CA ALA A 113 7.10 -1.77 10.41
C ALA A 113 8.34 -0.86 10.45
N LYS A 114 8.88 -0.55 11.64
CA LYS A 114 10.15 0.19 11.81
C LYS A 114 11.36 -0.45 11.11
N ARG A 115 11.30 -1.76 10.84
CA ARG A 115 12.38 -2.50 10.16
C ARG A 115 12.22 -2.55 8.64
N ILE A 116 11.26 -1.81 8.08
CA ILE A 116 11.02 -1.71 6.64
C ILE A 116 11.21 -0.27 6.21
N GLU A 117 12.19 -0.04 5.35
CA GLU A 117 12.46 1.26 4.74
C GLU A 117 11.28 1.75 3.89
N ALA A 118 11.05 3.06 3.90
CA ALA A 118 10.03 3.74 3.11
C ALA A 118 8.63 3.09 3.22
N LEU A 119 8.24 2.68 4.43
CA LEU A 119 6.93 2.09 4.72
C LEU A 119 6.03 3.08 5.47
N TYR A 120 4.83 3.26 4.93
CA TYR A 120 3.76 4.05 5.53
C TYR A 120 2.57 3.16 5.88
N ILE A 121 2.01 3.36 7.06
CA ILE A 121 0.74 2.75 7.46
C ILE A 121 -0.32 3.84 7.53
N VAL A 122 -1.39 3.65 6.77
CA VAL A 122 -2.40 4.67 6.51
C VAL A 122 -3.77 4.18 6.95
N SER A 123 -4.46 4.99 7.77
CA SER A 123 -5.87 4.80 8.07
C SER A 123 -6.73 5.45 6.99
N LEU A 124 -7.77 4.73 6.56
CA LEU A 124 -8.78 5.13 5.58
C LEU A 124 -10.15 5.33 6.24
N GLU A 125 -10.20 5.64 7.53
CA GLU A 125 -11.46 5.74 8.29
C GLU A 125 -12.24 7.02 7.99
N GLY A 126 -13.58 6.89 7.91
CA GLY A 126 -14.50 8.03 7.79
C GLY A 126 -14.29 8.89 6.53
N GLY A 127 -13.84 8.28 5.42
CA GLY A 127 -13.55 9.00 4.17
C GLY A 127 -12.25 9.83 4.21
N LYS A 128 -11.45 9.70 5.27
CA LYS A 128 -10.18 10.42 5.45
C LYS A 128 -9.00 9.47 5.29
N CYS A 129 -7.89 10.02 4.79
CA CYS A 129 -6.64 9.30 4.61
C CYS A 129 -5.59 9.91 5.56
N ARG A 130 -5.13 9.14 6.57
CA ARG A 130 -4.21 9.63 7.61
C ARG A 130 -3.04 8.68 7.80
N VAL A 131 -1.82 9.20 7.76
CA VAL A 131 -0.62 8.46 8.16
C VAL A 131 -0.63 8.24 9.67
N ILE A 132 -0.55 6.99 10.08
CA ILE A 132 -0.48 6.56 11.48
C ILE A 132 0.95 6.20 11.86
N PHE A 133 1.73 5.76 10.88
CA PHE A 133 3.14 5.45 10.99
C PHE A 133 3.82 5.74 9.65
N GLY A 134 5.00 6.33 9.70
CA GLY A 134 5.87 6.52 8.53
C GLY A 134 7.31 6.26 8.92
N ASN A 135 7.95 5.34 8.21
CA ASN A 135 9.39 5.15 8.23
C ASN A 135 9.91 5.58 6.85
N PRO A 136 10.42 6.82 6.71
CA PRO A 136 10.74 7.42 5.41
C PRO A 136 11.81 6.67 4.62
#